data_AF-A0A556S913-F1
#
_entry.id   AF-A0A556S913-F1
#
_cell.length_a   1.000
_cell.length_b   1.000
_cell.length_c   1.000
_cell.angle_alpha   90.00
_cell.angle_beta   90.00
_cell.angle_gamma   90.00
#
_symmetry.space_group_name_H-M   'P 1'
#
loop_
_entity.id
_entity.type
_entity.pdbx_description
1 polymer ?
#
loop_
_entity_poly.entity_id
_entity_poly.type
_entity_poly.pdbx_seq_one_letter_code
_entity_poly.pdbx_strand_id
1 'polypeptide(L)'
;MKKLILSIAIFFIPFSFANEAKPYEIISKNDTSFANRPRAQIFIVAPETKTLQQRIDTAKIAATDYSSKTGAKVVTVFLMPFPEAKGTGYYLAQASYWSDGCGNSGTQCDDKIWQINSTDQQLSDEQLKVAKEYYANADFYSNSKKFLDKDGLPDEKKIIRHITKKLKIKAKNVDFPSLFLEPVE
;
A
#
# COMPACT_ATOMS: atom_id res chain seq x y z
N MET A 1 -6.06 54.03 -39.37
CA MET A 1 -5.49 53.46 -38.12
C MET A 1 -6.62 52.96 -37.22
N LYS A 2 -6.87 51.65 -37.20
CA LYS A 2 -7.74 50.97 -36.23
C LYS A 2 -7.06 49.67 -35.83
N LYS A 3 -6.69 49.56 -34.55
CA LYS A 3 -6.24 48.33 -33.89
C LYS A 3 -7.45 47.41 -33.69
N LEU A 4 -7.32 46.10 -33.89
CA LEU A 4 -8.12 45.11 -33.16
C LEU A 4 -7.45 43.73 -33.18
N ILE A 5 -6.70 43.43 -32.10
CA ILE A 5 -6.94 42.38 -31.10
C ILE A 5 -6.63 40.95 -31.61
N LEU A 6 -5.43 40.51 -31.23
CA LEU A 6 -4.96 39.13 -31.24
C LEU A 6 -5.79 38.34 -30.20
N SER A 7 -6.66 37.44 -30.65
CA SER A 7 -7.34 36.50 -29.75
C SER A 7 -6.39 35.38 -29.37
N ILE A 8 -5.89 35.41 -28.13
CA ILE A 8 -5.23 34.28 -27.50
C ILE A 8 -6.32 33.29 -27.11
N ALA A 9 -6.48 32.21 -27.87
CA ALA A 9 -7.26 31.07 -27.46
C ALA A 9 -6.49 30.35 -26.34
N ILE A 10 -6.87 30.60 -25.09
CA ILE A 10 -6.42 29.81 -23.95
C ILE A 10 -7.12 28.45 -24.07
N PHE A 11 -6.41 27.45 -24.57
CA PHE A 11 -6.82 26.06 -24.44
C PHE A 11 -6.76 25.70 -22.95
N PHE A 12 -7.91 25.74 -22.28
CA PHE A 12 -8.10 24.98 -21.05
C PHE A 12 -7.98 23.51 -21.42
N ILE A 13 -6.83 22.90 -21.12
CA ILE A 13 -6.73 21.45 -21.02
C ILE A 13 -7.37 21.11 -19.67
N PRO A 14 -8.56 20.48 -19.63
CA PRO A 14 -9.02 19.90 -18.37
C PRO A 14 -8.03 18.78 -18.06
N PHE A 15 -7.14 19.00 -17.10
CA PHE A 15 -6.44 17.93 -16.41
C PHE A 15 -7.52 17.11 -15.70
N SER A 16 -8.16 16.20 -16.43
CA SER A 16 -8.93 15.13 -15.83
C SER A 16 -7.89 14.28 -15.11
N PHE A 17 -7.85 14.37 -13.78
CA PHE A 17 -7.17 13.37 -12.97
C PHE A 17 -7.85 12.03 -13.27
N ALA A 18 -7.31 11.30 -14.25
CA ALA A 18 -7.81 9.99 -14.60
C ALA A 18 -7.59 9.09 -13.39
N ASN A 19 -8.68 8.58 -12.83
CA ASN A 19 -8.61 7.56 -11.79
C ASN A 19 -7.84 6.35 -12.35
N GLU A 20 -6.66 6.08 -11.81
CA GLU A 20 -5.79 4.98 -12.26
C GLU A 20 -5.94 3.71 -11.41
N ALA A 21 -7.01 3.61 -10.60
CA ALA A 21 -7.26 2.44 -9.78
C ALA A 21 -7.23 1.14 -10.59
N LYS A 22 -6.61 0.12 -10.00
CA LYS A 22 -6.51 -1.22 -10.58
C LYS A 22 -7.46 -2.17 -9.87
N PRO A 23 -7.87 -3.27 -10.52
CA PRO A 23 -8.58 -4.34 -9.85
C PRO A 23 -7.80 -4.82 -8.62
N TYR A 24 -8.53 -5.01 -7.52
CA TYR A 24 -7.97 -5.42 -6.23
C TYR A 24 -8.79 -6.57 -5.65
N GLU A 25 -8.14 -7.35 -4.77
CA GLU A 25 -8.78 -8.39 -3.98
C GLU A 25 -8.65 -8.04 -2.49
N ILE A 26 -9.74 -8.16 -1.73
CA ILE A 26 -9.68 -8.06 -0.26
C ILE A 26 -9.33 -9.43 0.31
N ILE A 27 -8.14 -9.56 0.87
CA ILE A 27 -7.65 -10.83 1.43
C ILE A 27 -8.01 -11.00 2.92
N SER A 28 -8.26 -9.91 3.64
CA SER A 28 -8.61 -9.94 5.06
C SER A 28 -9.35 -8.67 5.46
N LYS A 29 -10.24 -8.81 6.45
CA LYS A 29 -11.03 -7.73 7.02
C LYS A 29 -11.03 -7.88 8.53
N ASN A 30 -10.75 -6.81 9.25
CA ASN A 30 -10.82 -6.76 10.70
C ASN A 30 -11.83 -5.70 11.09
N ASP A 31 -12.80 -6.06 11.93
CA ASP A 31 -13.63 -5.09 12.63
C ASP A 31 -12.78 -4.41 13.71
N THR A 32 -12.75 -3.08 13.67
CA THR A 32 -12.01 -2.24 14.62
C THR A 32 -12.92 -1.22 15.28
N SER A 33 -14.23 -1.48 15.23
CA SER A 33 -15.27 -0.61 15.76
C SER A 33 -15.05 -0.37 17.26
N PHE A 34 -15.28 0.85 17.69
CA PHE A 34 -15.08 1.27 19.08
C PHE A 34 -16.06 2.37 19.45
N ALA A 35 -16.64 2.33 20.65
CA ALA A 35 -17.57 3.36 21.15
C ALA A 35 -18.69 3.72 20.13
N ASN A 36 -19.37 2.71 19.57
CA ASN A 36 -20.42 2.85 18.55
C ASN A 36 -19.96 3.50 17.22
N ARG A 37 -18.65 3.60 16.99
CA ARG A 37 -18.07 4.03 15.72
C ARG A 37 -17.82 2.81 14.84
N PRO A 38 -18.52 2.63 13.70
CA PRO A 38 -18.24 1.53 12.77
C PRO A 38 -16.89 1.76 12.08
N ARG A 39 -15.93 0.87 12.30
CA ARG A 39 -14.57 1.00 11.78
C ARG A 39 -14.07 -0.32 11.23
N ALA A 40 -13.35 -0.28 10.12
CA ALA A 40 -12.76 -1.46 9.52
C ALA A 40 -11.31 -1.23 9.13
N GLN A 41 -10.50 -2.28 9.29
CA GLN A 41 -9.23 -2.41 8.61
C GLN A 41 -9.37 -3.48 7.53
N ILE A 42 -8.97 -3.17 6.30
CA ILE A 42 -8.97 -4.12 5.20
C ILE A 42 -7.58 -4.24 4.60
N PHE A 43 -7.24 -5.47 4.26
CA PHE A 43 -5.98 -5.82 3.63
C PHE A 43 -6.28 -6.23 2.21
N ILE A 44 -5.61 -5.59 1.25
CA ILE A 44 -5.87 -5.82 -0.17
C ILE A 44 -4.58 -6.15 -0.92
N VAL A 45 -4.73 -6.82 -2.04
CA VAL A 45 -3.67 -6.99 -3.05
C VAL A 45 -4.15 -6.49 -4.40
N ALA A 46 -3.27 -5.82 -5.13
CA ALA A 46 -3.53 -5.36 -6.50
C ALA A 46 -2.22 -5.43 -7.31
N PRO A 47 -1.85 -6.60 -7.85
CA PRO A 47 -0.54 -6.83 -8.48
C PRO A 47 -0.20 -5.88 -9.63
N GLU A 48 -1.22 -5.27 -10.24
CA GLU A 48 -1.10 -4.35 -11.37
C GLU A 48 -0.84 -2.90 -10.98
N THR A 49 -0.77 -2.55 -9.69
CA THR A 49 -0.45 -1.18 -9.25
C THR A 49 1.05 -0.90 -9.34
N LYS A 50 1.51 -0.49 -10.52
CA LYS A 50 2.94 -0.25 -10.77
C LYS A 50 3.36 1.16 -10.35
N THR A 51 2.54 2.17 -10.61
CA THR A 51 2.88 3.57 -10.30
C THR A 51 2.40 4.02 -8.91
N LEU A 52 2.97 5.11 -8.41
CA LEU A 52 2.53 5.77 -7.18
C LEU A 52 1.02 6.09 -7.25
N GLN A 53 0.57 6.73 -8.34
CA GLN A 53 -0.83 7.11 -8.53
C GLN A 53 -1.77 5.91 -8.54
N GLN A 54 -1.40 4.82 -9.20
CA GLN A 54 -2.20 3.59 -9.21
C GLN A 54 -2.39 3.00 -7.82
N ARG A 55 -1.35 3.04 -6.97
CA ARG A 55 -1.41 2.55 -5.58
C ARG A 55 -2.35 3.41 -4.74
N ILE A 56 -2.22 4.73 -4.87
CA ILE A 56 -3.08 5.71 -4.18
C ILE A 56 -4.55 5.51 -4.59
N ASP A 57 -4.84 5.53 -5.89
CA ASP A 57 -6.21 5.45 -6.39
C ASP A 57 -6.86 4.11 -6.06
N THR A 58 -6.11 3.01 -6.15
CA THR A 58 -6.60 1.69 -5.77
C THR A 58 -6.94 1.62 -4.28
N ALA A 59 -6.07 2.16 -3.41
CA ALA A 59 -6.32 2.19 -1.98
C ALA A 59 -7.53 3.07 -1.62
N LYS A 60 -7.68 4.22 -2.29
CA LYS A 60 -8.85 5.11 -2.12
C LYS A 60 -10.14 4.40 -2.52
N ILE A 61 -10.18 3.83 -3.73
CA ILE A 61 -11.37 3.12 -4.23
C ILE A 61 -11.74 1.94 -3.33
N ALA A 62 -10.76 1.15 -2.89
CA ALA A 62 -11.03 0.06 -1.94
C ALA A 62 -11.64 0.56 -0.62
N ALA A 63 -11.18 1.70 -0.11
CA ALA A 63 -11.71 2.29 1.13
C ALA A 63 -13.16 2.78 0.94
N THR A 64 -13.43 3.51 -0.15
CA THR A 64 -14.76 4.06 -0.44
C THR A 64 -15.77 2.97 -0.77
N ASP A 65 -15.37 1.95 -1.54
CA ASP A 65 -16.23 0.81 -1.89
C ASP A 65 -16.64 0.06 -0.61
N TYR A 66 -15.67 -0.18 0.28
CA TYR A 66 -15.93 -0.87 1.53
C TYR A 66 -16.84 -0.06 2.46
N SER A 67 -16.56 1.23 2.62
CA SER A 67 -17.40 2.15 3.40
C SER A 67 -18.83 2.19 2.86
N SER A 68 -19.00 2.36 1.56
CA SER A 68 -20.32 2.43 0.90
C SER A 68 -21.11 1.13 1.07
N LYS A 69 -20.43 -0.02 0.99
CA LYS A 69 -21.06 -1.34 1.13
C LYS A 69 -21.47 -1.69 2.56
N THR A 70 -20.73 -1.20 3.55
CA THR A 70 -20.86 -1.66 4.96
C THR A 70 -21.41 -0.59 5.90
N GLY A 71 -21.41 0.68 5.49
CA GLY A 71 -21.67 1.80 6.37
C GLY A 71 -20.52 2.11 7.35
N ALA A 72 -19.37 1.44 7.20
CA ALA A 72 -18.17 1.74 7.99
C ALA A 72 -17.78 3.21 7.79
N LYS A 73 -17.61 3.92 8.90
CA LYS A 73 -17.31 5.35 8.87
C LYS A 73 -15.84 5.65 8.84
N VAL A 74 -15.04 4.70 9.33
CA VAL A 74 -13.59 4.71 9.21
C VAL A 74 -13.16 3.43 8.50
N VAL A 75 -12.42 3.57 7.41
CA VAL A 75 -11.82 2.43 6.70
C VAL A 75 -10.34 2.69 6.55
N THR A 76 -9.51 1.82 7.11
CA THR A 76 -8.07 1.81 6.84
C THR A 76 -7.74 0.66 5.90
N VAL A 77 -7.16 0.99 4.75
CA VAL A 77 -6.73 0.05 3.72
C VAL A 77 -5.22 -0.13 3.81
N PHE A 78 -4.77 -1.38 3.75
CA PHE A 78 -3.36 -1.74 3.57
C PHE A 78 -3.22 -2.46 2.23
N LEU A 79 -2.58 -1.80 1.26
CA LEU A 79 -2.28 -2.38 -0.05
C LEU A 79 -0.93 -3.08 -0.01
N MET A 80 -0.93 -4.39 -0.28
CA MET A 80 0.25 -5.23 -0.30
C MET A 80 0.56 -5.73 -1.71
N PRO A 81 1.84 -6.06 -1.98
CA PRO A 81 2.22 -6.66 -3.25
C PRO A 81 1.75 -8.12 -3.40
N PHE A 82 1.58 -8.85 -2.29
CA PHE A 82 1.12 -10.25 -2.26
C PHE A 82 0.47 -10.60 -0.91
N PRO A 83 -0.36 -11.65 -0.84
CA PRO A 83 -1.13 -11.96 0.37
C PRO A 83 -0.31 -12.28 1.63
N GLU A 84 0.84 -12.91 1.45
CA GLU A 84 1.73 -13.35 2.53
C GLU A 84 2.37 -12.16 3.30
N ALA A 85 2.31 -10.94 2.76
CA ALA A 85 2.77 -9.72 3.44
C ALA A 85 1.79 -9.20 4.52
N LYS A 86 0.68 -9.90 4.76
CA LYS A 86 -0.35 -9.45 5.72
C LYS A 86 0.23 -9.26 7.12
N GLY A 87 0.09 -8.05 7.65
CA GLY A 87 0.50 -7.71 9.02
C GLY A 87 2.01 -7.56 9.21
N THR A 88 2.81 -7.64 8.14
CA THR A 88 4.27 -7.56 8.22
C THR A 88 4.82 -6.13 8.13
N GLY A 89 3.96 -5.16 7.79
CA GLY A 89 4.36 -3.79 7.47
C GLY A 89 4.83 -3.60 6.02
N TYR A 90 4.89 -4.67 5.22
CA TYR A 90 5.34 -4.64 3.83
C TYR A 90 4.22 -4.18 2.88
N TYR A 91 3.96 -2.88 2.90
CA TYR A 91 2.85 -2.24 2.19
C TYR A 91 3.35 -1.34 1.07
N LEU A 92 2.61 -1.30 -0.04
CA LEU A 92 2.81 -0.36 -1.14
C LEU A 92 2.05 0.96 -0.89
N ALA A 93 0.91 0.88 -0.19
CA ALA A 93 0.15 2.05 0.26
C ALA A 93 -0.67 1.73 1.50
N GLN A 94 -0.97 2.77 2.27
CA GLN A 94 -1.90 2.79 3.37
C GLN A 94 -2.83 3.99 3.20
N ALA A 95 -4.14 3.77 3.23
CA ALA A 95 -5.13 4.85 3.14
C ALA A 95 -6.10 4.75 4.31
N SER A 96 -6.27 5.83 5.07
CA SER A 96 -7.37 6.00 6.02
C SER A 96 -8.43 6.92 5.42
N TYR A 97 -9.65 6.42 5.36
CA TYR A 97 -10.83 7.12 4.89
C TYR A 97 -11.79 7.37 6.05
N TRP A 98 -12.19 8.62 6.23
CA TRP A 98 -13.21 9.04 7.19
C TRP A 98 -14.41 9.58 6.42
N SER A 99 -15.45 8.76 6.24
CA SER A 99 -16.57 9.07 5.34
C SER A 99 -17.39 10.30 5.73
N ASP A 100 -17.29 10.70 7.00
CA ASP A 100 -18.01 11.82 7.61
C ASP A 100 -17.08 12.95 8.09
N GLY A 101 -15.78 12.90 7.75
CA GLY A 101 -14.82 13.94 8.12
C GLY A 101 -14.56 14.10 9.63
N CYS A 102 -15.00 13.15 10.46
CA CYS A 102 -14.92 13.24 11.92
C CYS A 102 -13.79 12.41 12.57
N GLY A 103 -12.75 12.10 11.78
CA GLY A 103 -11.59 11.35 12.24
C GLY A 103 -11.90 9.97 12.83
N ASN A 104 -10.95 9.45 13.62
CA ASN A 104 -11.04 8.10 14.18
C ASN A 104 -12.07 7.95 15.30
N SER A 105 -12.23 8.97 16.14
CA SER A 105 -13.13 8.95 17.30
C SER A 105 -14.56 9.41 16.97
N GLY A 106 -14.75 10.14 15.88
CA GLY A 106 -16.00 10.87 15.62
C GLY A 106 -16.09 12.23 16.33
N THR A 107 -15.05 12.67 17.04
CA THR A 107 -15.07 13.92 17.82
C THR A 107 -14.26 15.06 17.19
N GLN A 108 -13.32 14.74 16.30
CA GLN A 108 -12.53 15.72 15.55
C GLN A 108 -13.13 15.86 14.16
N CYS A 109 -14.14 16.72 14.02
CA CYS A 109 -14.80 17.00 12.75
C CYS A 109 -14.17 18.24 12.10
N ASP A 110 -13.06 18.03 11.41
CA ASP A 110 -12.27 19.06 10.69
C ASP A 110 -12.37 18.92 9.17
N ASP A 111 -13.36 18.15 8.70
CA ASP A 111 -13.61 17.81 7.29
C ASP A 111 -12.45 17.05 6.61
N LYS A 112 -11.46 16.58 7.37
CA LYS A 112 -10.40 15.72 6.81
C LYS A 112 -10.94 14.32 6.55
N ILE A 113 -11.10 13.99 5.27
CA ILE A 113 -11.63 12.69 4.84
C ILE A 113 -10.56 11.68 4.42
N TRP A 114 -9.32 12.12 4.16
CA TRP A 114 -8.23 11.26 3.71
C TRP A 114 -6.95 11.46 4.50
N GLN A 115 -6.26 10.36 4.75
CA GLN A 115 -4.82 10.34 5.04
C GLN A 115 -4.22 9.16 4.27
N ILE A 116 -3.24 9.44 3.43
CA ILE A 116 -2.65 8.44 2.54
C ILE A 116 -1.14 8.49 2.70
N ASN A 117 -0.55 7.32 2.91
CA ASN A 117 0.88 7.12 2.79
C ASN A 117 1.12 6.11 1.67
N SER A 118 2.05 6.37 0.77
CA SER A 118 2.36 5.46 -0.34
C SER A 118 3.84 5.51 -0.65
N THR A 119 4.34 4.51 -1.38
CA THR A 119 5.69 4.50 -1.91
C THR A 119 5.67 4.52 -3.43
N ASP A 120 6.62 5.21 -4.06
CA ASP A 120 6.88 5.16 -5.50
C ASP A 120 7.90 4.07 -5.86
N GLN A 121 8.50 3.43 -4.86
CA GLN A 121 9.51 2.39 -5.01
C GLN A 121 9.02 1.28 -5.95
N GLN A 122 9.84 1.00 -6.96
CA GLN A 122 9.60 -0.06 -7.92
C GLN A 122 10.32 -1.32 -7.47
N LEU A 123 9.57 -2.40 -7.28
CA LEU A 123 10.12 -3.70 -6.94
C LEU A 123 10.31 -4.51 -8.21
N SER A 124 11.52 -5.06 -8.40
CA SER A 124 11.74 -6.01 -9.49
C SER A 124 11.00 -7.32 -9.23
N ASP A 125 10.76 -8.09 -10.29
CA ASP A 125 10.18 -9.43 -10.16
C ASP A 125 11.02 -10.34 -9.27
N GLU A 126 12.36 -10.22 -9.30
CA GLU A 126 13.24 -10.95 -8.40
C GLU A 126 13.06 -10.54 -6.94
N GLN A 127 12.98 -9.24 -6.66
CA GLN A 127 12.73 -8.72 -5.31
C GLN A 127 11.38 -9.20 -4.77
N LEU A 128 10.33 -9.14 -5.60
CA LEU A 128 8.99 -9.65 -5.24
C LEU A 128 9.01 -11.15 -4.95
N LYS A 129 9.71 -11.96 -5.75
CA LYS A 129 9.85 -13.41 -5.52
C LYS A 129 10.58 -13.72 -4.21
N VAL A 130 11.65 -12.98 -3.91
CA VAL A 130 12.41 -13.16 -2.67
C VAL A 130 11.59 -12.72 -1.45
N ALA A 131 10.95 -11.57 -1.51
CA ALA A 131 10.09 -11.08 -0.43
C ALA A 131 8.91 -12.04 -0.17
N LYS A 132 8.26 -12.54 -1.23
CA LYS A 132 7.18 -13.52 -1.10
C LYS A 132 7.64 -14.81 -0.43
N GLU A 133 8.77 -15.38 -0.86
CA GLU A 133 9.35 -16.58 -0.26
C GLU A 133 9.71 -16.37 1.21
N TYR A 134 10.28 -15.21 1.54
CA TYR A 134 10.60 -14.83 2.91
C TYR A 134 9.35 -14.82 3.79
N TYR A 135 8.33 -14.04 3.41
CA TYR A 135 7.13 -13.87 4.24
C TYR A 135 6.27 -15.13 4.30
N ALA A 136 6.26 -15.95 3.24
CA ALA A 136 5.62 -17.26 3.27
C ALA A 136 6.26 -18.24 4.27
N ASN A 137 7.51 -17.99 4.67
CA ASN A 137 8.30 -18.86 5.56
C ASN A 137 8.90 -18.08 6.75
N ALA A 138 8.29 -16.97 7.15
CA ALA A 138 8.83 -16.06 8.16
C ALA A 138 9.09 -16.77 9.50
N ASP A 139 8.20 -17.67 9.92
CA ASP A 139 8.36 -18.46 11.15
C ASP A 139 9.56 -19.41 11.08
N PHE A 140 9.79 -20.03 9.93
CA PHE A 140 10.95 -20.90 9.73
C PHE A 140 12.26 -20.10 9.84
N TYR A 141 12.33 -18.94 9.18
CA TYR A 141 13.52 -18.09 9.24
C TYR A 141 13.75 -17.48 10.63
N SER A 142 12.68 -17.11 11.32
CA SER A 142 12.76 -16.50 12.67
C SER A 142 13.06 -17.49 13.79
N ASN A 143 12.82 -18.80 13.59
CA ASN A 143 13.05 -19.81 14.64
C ASN A 143 14.24 -20.74 14.35
N SER A 144 14.77 -20.73 13.13
CA SER A 144 15.88 -21.60 12.76
C SER A 144 17.22 -20.98 13.14
N LYS A 145 17.94 -21.58 14.10
CA LYS A 145 19.30 -21.18 14.52
C LYS A 145 20.28 -20.97 13.35
N LYS A 146 20.05 -21.64 12.21
CA LYS A 146 20.85 -21.47 10.99
C LYS A 146 20.73 -20.07 10.37
N PHE A 147 19.58 -19.44 10.55
CA PHE A 147 19.21 -18.16 9.95
C PHE A 147 19.18 -17.02 10.96
N LEU A 148 19.62 -17.25 12.19
CA LEU A 148 19.77 -16.21 13.19
C LEU A 148 21.20 -15.65 13.21
N ASP A 149 21.31 -14.39 13.61
CA ASP A 149 22.56 -13.73 13.94
C ASP A 149 22.99 -14.07 15.39
N LYS A 150 24.05 -13.42 15.86
CA LYS A 150 24.59 -13.63 17.20
C LYS A 150 23.65 -13.18 18.33
N ASP A 151 22.71 -12.30 18.04
CA ASP A 151 21.76 -11.71 18.99
C ASP A 151 20.41 -12.45 18.95
N GLY A 152 20.29 -13.49 18.11
CA GLY A 152 19.08 -14.30 17.96
C GLY A 152 18.04 -13.69 17.03
N LEU A 153 18.41 -12.68 16.24
CA LEU A 153 17.53 -12.03 15.26
C LEU A 153 17.73 -12.63 13.85
N PRO A 154 16.73 -12.57 12.96
CA PRO A 154 16.88 -13.01 11.58
C PRO A 154 18.07 -12.35 10.86
N ASP A 155 19.04 -13.16 10.41
CA ASP A 155 20.17 -12.72 9.60
C ASP A 155 19.73 -12.60 8.13
N GLU A 156 19.25 -11.41 7.77
CA GLU A 156 18.72 -11.12 6.44
C GLU A 156 19.68 -11.53 5.31
N LYS A 157 21.00 -11.29 5.47
CA LYS A 157 21.99 -11.64 4.44
C LYS A 157 22.08 -13.15 4.23
N LYS A 158 22.04 -13.95 5.30
CA LYS A 158 22.00 -15.42 5.19
C LYS A 158 20.69 -15.91 4.57
N ILE A 159 19.57 -15.31 4.97
CA ILE A 159 18.23 -15.69 4.50
C ILE A 159 18.10 -15.38 3.00
N ILE A 160 18.42 -14.16 2.57
CA ILE A 160 18.41 -13.76 1.16
C ILE A 160 19.32 -14.68 0.32
N ARG A 161 20.53 -14.99 0.80
CA ARG A 161 21.44 -15.92 0.10
C ARG A 161 20.82 -17.31 -0.06
N HIS A 162 20.13 -17.79 0.97
CA HIS A 162 19.45 -19.08 0.92
C HIS A 162 18.28 -19.06 -0.07
N ILE A 163 17.43 -18.04 0.00
CA ILE A 163 16.27 -17.87 -0.89
C ILE A 163 16.72 -17.72 -2.34
N THR A 164 17.69 -16.85 -2.63
CA THR A 164 18.21 -16.65 -3.99
C THR A 164 18.80 -17.94 -4.57
N LYS A 165 19.51 -18.75 -3.75
CA LYS A 165 19.97 -20.08 -4.16
C LYS A 165 18.80 -21.04 -4.42
N LYS A 166 17.78 -21.07 -3.55
CA LYS A 166 16.57 -21.90 -3.71
C LYS A 166 15.82 -21.57 -4.99
N LEU A 167 15.66 -20.27 -5.27
CA LEU A 167 14.92 -19.75 -6.43
C LEU A 167 15.76 -19.64 -7.71
N LYS A 168 17.05 -20.01 -7.67
CA LYS A 168 17.99 -19.89 -8.79
C LYS A 168 18.10 -18.45 -9.33
N ILE A 169 18.00 -17.46 -8.45
CA ILE A 169 18.15 -16.02 -8.75
C ILE A 169 19.62 -15.61 -8.57
N LYS A 170 20.16 -14.81 -9.49
CA LYS A 170 21.53 -14.28 -9.37
C LYS A 170 21.61 -13.25 -8.23
N ALA A 171 22.29 -13.60 -7.14
CA ALA A 171 22.33 -12.84 -5.89
C ALA A 171 22.92 -11.42 -5.97
N LYS A 172 23.56 -11.02 -7.08
CA LYS A 172 24.17 -9.68 -7.26
C LYS A 172 23.15 -8.54 -7.11
N ASN A 173 21.86 -8.81 -7.32
CA ASN A 173 20.84 -7.78 -7.51
C ASN A 173 19.65 -7.88 -6.54
N VAL A 174 19.77 -8.60 -5.42
CA VAL A 174 18.63 -8.78 -4.50
C VAL A 174 19.04 -8.48 -3.07
N ASP A 175 18.64 -7.30 -2.63
CA ASP A 175 18.44 -6.90 -1.25
C ASP A 175 17.01 -7.21 -0.81
N PHE A 176 16.75 -7.19 0.50
CA PHE A 176 15.39 -7.15 1.00
C PHE A 176 14.93 -5.70 0.92
N PRO A 177 14.01 -5.34 0.01
CA PRO A 177 13.66 -3.95 -0.17
C PRO A 177 12.79 -3.51 1.01
N SER A 178 13.34 -2.76 1.96
CA SER A 178 12.51 -2.05 2.93
C SER A 178 11.58 -1.11 2.17
N LEU A 179 10.27 -1.22 2.41
CA LEU A 179 9.29 -0.31 1.84
C LEU A 179 9.04 0.82 2.84
N PHE A 180 9.29 2.06 2.40
CA PHE A 180 9.02 3.26 3.18
C PHE A 180 7.82 3.97 2.57
N LEU A 181 6.76 4.13 3.37
CA LEU A 181 5.58 4.88 2.97
C LEU A 181 5.78 6.35 3.36
N GLU A 182 5.62 7.24 2.38
CA GLU A 182 5.64 8.67 2.60
C GLU A 182 4.22 9.24 2.55
N PRO A 183 3.89 10.25 3.37
CA PRO A 183 2.62 10.96 3.24
C PRO A 183 2.44 11.53 1.83
N VAL A 184 1.24 11.38 1.28
CA VAL A 184 0.86 11.97 -0.01
C VAL A 184 -0.16 13.08 0.23
N GLU A 185 0.05 14.22 -0.42
CA GLU A 185 -0.86 15.38 -0.39
C GLU A 185 -2.07 15.21 -1.31
#